data_AF-A0A5M3VRS5-F1
#
_entry.id   AF-A0A5M3VRS5-F1
#
_cell.length_a   1.000
_cell.length_b   1.000
_cell.length_c   1.000
_cell.angle_alpha   90.00
_cell.angle_beta   90.00
_cell.angle_gamma   90.00
#
_symmetry.space_group_name_H-M   'P 1'
#
loop_
_entity.id
_entity.type
_entity.pdbx_description
1 polymer ?
#
loop_
_entity_poly.entity_id
_entity_poly.type
_entity_poly.pdbx_seq_one_letter_code
_entity_poly.pdbx_strand_id
1 'polypeptide(L)' 'MSLVRRRIRLLFVFDPTREAIVLVAGDQSGEWRRWYRAAIPLAEERYAAYRAEKEKEEQR' A
#
# COMPACT_ATOMS: atom_id res chain seq x y z
N MET A 1 -32.70 7.26 1.02
CA MET A 1 -31.30 7.41 1.45
C MET A 1 -30.48 6.33 0.74
N SER A 2 -29.74 6.67 -0.32
CA SER A 2 -28.94 5.67 -1.08
C SER A 2 -27.62 5.40 -0.37
N LEU A 3 -27.33 4.14 -0.02
CA LEU A 3 -25.98 3.74 0.40
C LEU A 3 -25.01 3.93 -0.79
N VAL A 4 -24.10 4.89 -0.70
CA VAL A 4 -22.96 4.96 -1.61
C VAL A 4 -22.04 3.77 -1.29
N ARG A 5 -22.00 2.78 -2.18
CA ARG A 5 -21.10 1.63 -2.03
C ARG A 5 -19.65 2.06 -2.29
N ARG A 6 -18.92 2.35 -1.22
CA ARG A 6 -17.47 2.58 -1.29
C ARG A 6 -16.73 1.28 -1.55
N ARG A 7 -15.72 1.32 -2.40
CA ARG A 7 -14.85 0.17 -2.71
C ARG A 7 -13.45 0.54 -2.29
N ILE A 8 -13.09 0.17 -1.08
CA ILE A 8 -11.73 0.38 -0.57
C ILE A 8 -10.81 -0.67 -1.19
N ARG A 9 -9.64 -0.24 -1.67
CA ARG A 9 -8.55 -1.13 -2.08
C ARG A 9 -7.31 -0.85 -1.24
N LEU A 10 -6.57 -1.90 -0.95
CA LEU A 10 -5.30 -1.83 -0.26
C LEU A 10 -4.21 -2.49 -1.10
N LEU A 11 -3.03 -1.87 -1.13
CA LEU A 11 -1.78 -2.52 -1.53
C LEU A 11 -0.99 -2.76 -0.25
N PHE A 12 -0.58 -4.01 -0.04
CA PHE A 12 0.16 -4.42 1.14
C PHE A 12 1.18 -5.49 0.78
N VAL A 13 2.16 -5.67 1.65
CA VAL A 13 3.17 -6.72 1.57
C VAL A 13 3.29 -7.38 2.94
N PHE A 14 3.65 -8.66 2.96
CA PHE A 14 4.12 -9.31 4.19
C PHE A 14 5.62 -9.13 4.29
N ASP A 15 6.09 -8.62 5.41
CA ASP A 15 7.52 -8.58 5.69
C ASP A 15 8.06 -9.98 6.05
N PRO A 16 9.39 -10.16 6.22
CA PRO A 16 9.96 -11.44 6.64
C PRO A 16 9.46 -11.96 7.99
N THR A 17 8.94 -11.08 8.86
CA THR A 17 8.37 -11.42 10.16
C THR A 17 6.88 -11.77 10.11
N ARG A 18 6.29 -11.79 8.90
CA ARG A 18 4.87 -12.07 8.61
C ARG A 18 3.92 -10.98 9.09
N GLU A 19 4.41 -9.76 9.28
CA GLU A 19 3.60 -8.58 9.52
C GLU A 19 3.08 -8.01 8.19
N ALA A 20 1.79 -7.67 8.17
CA ALA A 20 1.17 -7.03 7.01
C ALA A 20 1.44 -5.52 7.04
N ILE A 21 2.22 -5.04 6.08
CA ILE A 21 2.53 -3.61 5.92
C ILE A 21 1.62 -3.03 4.84
N VAL A 22 0.71 -2.14 5.25
CA VAL A 22 -0.17 -1.42 4.32
C VAL A 22 0.62 -0.29 3.67
N LEU A 23 0.82 -0.39 2.36
CA LEU A 23 1.58 0.57 1.57
C LEU A 23 0.67 1.67 1.01
N VAL A 24 -0.54 1.32 0.56
CA VAL A 24 -1.52 2.28 0.02
C VAL A 24 -2.93 1.82 0.39
N ALA A 25 -3.80 2.75 0.80
CA ALA A 25 -5.23 2.52 0.97
C ALA A 25 -6.02 3.67 0.32
N GLY A 26 -7.13 3.36 -0.36
CA GLY A 26 -7.98 4.40 -0.96
C GLY A 26 -9.35 3.91 -1.41
N ASP A 27 -10.33 4.82 -1.38
CA ASP A 27 -11.66 4.60 -1.97
C ASP A 27 -11.57 4.72 -3.50
N GLN A 28 -12.02 3.68 -4.18
CA GLN A 28 -11.73 3.38 -5.57
C GLN A 28 -13.00 3.22 -6.40
N SER A 29 -13.98 4.05 -6.11
CA SER A 29 -15.26 4.05 -6.81
C SER A 29 -15.11 4.62 -8.22
N GLY A 30 -14.87 3.74 -9.21
CA GLY A 30 -15.08 4.04 -10.64
C GLY A 30 -13.84 3.92 -11.56
N GLU A 31 -12.62 4.13 -11.05
CA GLU A 31 -11.44 4.37 -11.90
C GLU A 31 -10.21 3.54 -11.51
N TRP A 32 -10.36 2.21 -11.47
CA TRP A 32 -9.32 1.32 -10.92
C TRP A 32 -8.03 1.34 -11.74
N ARG A 33 -8.14 1.39 -13.07
CA ARG A 33 -6.99 1.45 -13.98
C ARG A 33 -6.16 2.71 -13.79
N ARG A 34 -6.81 3.86 -13.58
CA ARG A 34 -6.11 5.13 -13.31
C ARG A 34 -5.44 5.10 -11.96
N TRP A 35 -6.07 4.49 -10.96
CA TRP A 35 -5.48 4.39 -9.64
C TRP A 35 -4.27 3.49 -9.58
N TYR A 36 -4.30 2.29 -10.17
CA TYR A 36 -3.12 1.41 -10.16
C TYR A 36 -1.89 2.10 -10.76
N ARG A 37 -2.07 2.94 -11.79
CA ARG A 37 -0.98 3.74 -12.38
C ARG A 37 -0.31 4.70 -11.40
N ALA A 38 -1.00 5.16 -10.37
CA ALA A 38 -0.44 6.03 -9.33
C ALA A 38 -0.10 5.27 -8.03
N ALA A 39 -0.95 4.30 -7.66
CA ALA A 39 -0.84 3.55 -6.42
C ALA A 39 0.32 2.54 -6.43
N ILE A 40 0.62 1.93 -7.58
CA ILE A 40 1.74 0.97 -7.68
C ILE A 40 3.08 1.68 -7.46
N PRO A 41 3.44 2.76 -8.20
CA PRO A 41 4.71 3.45 -7.96
C PRO A 41 4.83 3.98 -6.52
N LEU A 42 3.73 4.50 -5.96
CA LEU A 42 3.71 4.97 -4.57
C LEU A 42 3.92 3.82 -3.56
N ALA A 43 3.37 2.64 -3.83
CA ALA A 43 3.60 1.47 -3.00
C ALA A 43 5.05 0.98 -3.09
N GLU A 44 5.64 0.99 -4.28
CA GLU A 44 7.05 0.65 -4.50
C GLU A 44 8.00 1.59 -3.74
N GLU A 45 7.77 2.91 -3.83
CA GLU A 45 8.54 3.92 -3.09
C GLU A 45 8.47 3.69 -1.57
N ARG A 46 7.25 3.50 -1.05
CA ARG A 46 7.03 3.25 0.39
C ARG A 46 7.67 1.95 0.86
N TYR A 47 7.63 0.91 0.03
CA TYR A 47 8.27 -0.36 0.37
C TYR A 47 9.80 -0.24 0.39
N ALA A 48 10.39 0.48 -0.57
CA ALA A 48 11.82 0.76 -0.58
C ALA A 48 12.26 1.54 0.68
N ALA A 49 11.48 2.54 1.10
CA ALA A 49 11.72 3.28 2.33
C ALA A 49 11.65 2.37 3.57
N TYR A 50 10.60 1.57 3.69
CA TYR A 50 10.44 0.60 4.78
C TYR A 50 11.61 -0.38 4.87
N ARG A 51 12.06 -0.93 3.73
CA ARG A 51 13.21 -1.85 3.67
C ARG A 51 14.50 -1.19 4.12
N ALA A 52 14.75 0.04 3.69
CA ALA A 52 15.95 0.79 4.09
C ALA A 52 15.95 1.11 5.60
N GLU A 53 14.79 1.33 6.21
CA GLU A 53 14.67 1.49 7.67
C GLU A 53 14.95 0.16 8.40
N LYS A 54 14.36 -0.94 7.93
CA LYS A 54 14.58 -2.28 8.53
C LYS A 54 16.03 -2.73 8.46
N GLU A 55 16.71 -2.50 7.35
CA GLU A 55 18.13 -2.85 7.20
C GLU A 55 19.02 -2.07 8.18
N LYS A 56 18.68 -0.81 8.50
CA LYS A 56 19.39 -0.03 9.52
C LYS A 56 19.12 -0.53 10.94
N GLU A 57 17.89 -0.97 11.22
CA GLU A 57 17.55 -1.58 12.52
C GLU A 57 18.30 -2.90 12.72
N GLU A 58 18.42 -3.73 11.70
CA GLU A 58 19.13 -5.02 11.74
C GLU A 58 20.66 -4.87 11.92
N GLN A 59 21.24 -3.77 11.44
CA GLN A 59 22.68 -3.49 11.53
C GLN A 59 23.09 -2.82 12.86
N ARG A 60 22.12 -2.48 13.71
CA ARG A 60 22.33 -1.83 15.01
C ARG A 60 22.37 -2.83 16.14
#